data_AF-A0A2T7C926-F1
#
_entry.id   AF-A0A2T7C926-F1
#
_cell.length_a   1.000
_cell.length_b   1.000
_cell.length_c   1.000
_cell.angle_alpha   90.00
_cell.angle_beta   90.00
_cell.angle_gamma   90.00
#
_symmetry.space_group_name_H-M   'P 1'
#
loop_
_entity.id
_entity.type
_entity.pdbx_description
1 polymer ?
#
loop_
_entity_poly.entity_id
_entity_poly.type
_entity_poly.pdbx_seq_one_letter_code
_entity_poly.pdbx_strand_id
1 'polypeptide(L)'
;MRVHGEVSDDEAAAAAAGEPVPLSPPPAPAGQQRLVVGYALTKKKVKSFLQPKLLALARKKGIHFVSIDETRPLSEQGPFDIILHKLTSKEWEQVLEDYREEHPEVTVLDPPNAIQHLHNRQSMLQEVADLNLSNGYGEVCTPRQLVIMKDPSSIPDAVAKAGLTLPLVAKPLVVDGTSKSHELSLAYVEASLPSLDPPLVLQEFVNHGGILFKVYIVGETIRVVRRFSLPDVNTYDLGNNDGIFRFPRVSCATNNAEDADVDPCIAELPPTPLLEKLGKELRRRLGLRLFNIDMIREHGRKDRYYVIDINYFPGYGKMPGYEHIFTDFLLSLVQSKYKRLLSGS
;
A
#
# COMPACT_ATOMS: atom_id res chain seq x y z
N MET A 1 1.14 -22.21 -57.72
CA MET A 1 0.67 -23.30 -58.59
C MET A 1 1.13 -24.61 -57.95
N ARG A 2 0.18 -25.52 -57.69
CA ARG A 2 0.33 -26.83 -57.03
C ARG A 2 0.58 -26.83 -55.50
N VAL A 3 -0.10 -27.60 -54.64
CA VAL A 3 -1.49 -28.10 -54.48
C VAL A 3 -1.44 -29.24 -53.43
N HIS A 4 -2.42 -29.23 -52.52
CA HIS A 4 -3.02 -30.30 -51.68
C HIS A 4 -2.25 -31.04 -50.57
N GLY A 5 -3.01 -31.17 -49.47
CA GLY A 5 -2.86 -32.14 -48.38
C GLY A 5 -3.92 -31.87 -47.30
N GLU A 6 -5.19 -32.10 -47.61
CA GLU A 6 -6.33 -32.14 -46.67
C GLU A 6 -6.19 -33.31 -45.68
N VAL A 7 -6.63 -33.14 -44.43
CA VAL A 7 -7.53 -34.09 -43.72
C VAL A 7 -8.37 -33.31 -42.70
N SER A 8 -9.68 -33.55 -42.75
CA SER A 8 -10.74 -33.07 -41.87
C SER A 8 -10.75 -33.78 -40.52
N ASP A 9 -11.38 -33.17 -39.51
CA ASP A 9 -12.54 -33.75 -38.80
C ASP A 9 -12.94 -32.87 -37.59
N ASP A 10 -14.12 -32.28 -37.76
CA ASP A 10 -15.23 -32.03 -36.82
C ASP A 10 -15.02 -31.67 -35.33
N GLU A 11 -15.63 -30.53 -35.01
CA GLU A 11 -16.51 -30.26 -33.86
C GLU A 11 -16.33 -31.09 -32.57
N ALA A 12 -15.83 -30.44 -31.51
CA ALA A 12 -16.61 -30.19 -30.29
C ALA A 12 -15.78 -29.47 -29.22
N ALA A 13 -16.45 -28.60 -28.46
CA ALA A 13 -16.02 -28.00 -27.19
C ALA A 13 -15.11 -26.76 -27.25
N ALA A 14 -15.64 -25.65 -27.77
CA ALA A 14 -15.17 -24.31 -27.40
C ALA A 14 -16.35 -23.33 -27.26
N ALA A 15 -17.28 -23.65 -26.37
CA ALA A 15 -18.32 -22.74 -25.91
C ALA A 15 -18.52 -22.91 -24.40
N ALA A 16 -17.57 -22.42 -23.61
CA ALA A 16 -17.81 -22.05 -22.22
C ALA A 16 -17.62 -20.53 -22.12
N ALA A 17 -18.64 -19.82 -22.61
CA ALA A 17 -18.87 -18.43 -22.24
C ALA A 17 -18.95 -18.37 -20.71
N GLY A 18 -18.05 -17.60 -20.09
CA GLY A 18 -18.13 -17.33 -18.66
C GLY A 18 -19.47 -16.67 -18.36
N GLU A 19 -20.31 -17.35 -17.58
CA GLU A 19 -21.60 -16.83 -17.17
C GLU A 19 -21.44 -15.46 -16.47
N PRO A 20 -22.31 -14.48 -16.77
CA PRO A 20 -22.34 -13.23 -16.04
C PRO A 20 -22.68 -13.51 -14.57
N VAL A 21 -21.87 -12.95 -13.67
CA VAL A 21 -22.14 -12.98 -12.22
C VAL A 21 -23.53 -12.36 -11.98
N PRO A 22 -24.43 -13.01 -11.22
CA PRO A 22 -25.81 -12.55 -11.09
C PRO A 22 -25.91 -11.11 -10.54
N LEU A 23 -26.72 -10.29 -11.20
CA LEU A 23 -27.07 -8.90 -10.84
C LEU A 23 -27.85 -8.77 -9.52
N SER A 24 -28.27 -9.88 -8.94
CA SER A 24 -28.94 -9.90 -7.64
C SER A 24 -28.56 -11.18 -6.92
N PRO A 25 -28.21 -11.11 -5.64
CA PRO A 25 -27.71 -12.27 -4.96
C PRO A 25 -28.85 -13.17 -4.46
N PRO A 26 -28.61 -14.50 -4.34
CA PRO A 26 -29.62 -15.41 -3.83
C PRO A 26 -30.01 -15.08 -2.38
N PRO A 27 -31.26 -15.35 -1.97
CA PRO A 27 -31.71 -15.16 -0.60
C PRO A 27 -30.90 -16.06 0.34
N ALA A 28 -30.44 -15.50 1.46
CA ALA A 28 -29.66 -16.23 2.44
C ALA A 28 -30.52 -17.24 3.21
N PRO A 29 -29.97 -18.40 3.61
CA PRO A 29 -30.63 -19.27 4.57
C PRO A 29 -30.88 -18.51 5.89
N ALA A 30 -32.05 -18.71 6.48
CA ALA A 30 -32.48 -18.02 7.69
C ALA A 30 -31.45 -18.18 8.83
N GLY A 31 -30.99 -17.05 9.38
CA GLY A 31 -30.12 -17.00 10.56
C GLY A 31 -28.65 -16.61 10.29
N GLN A 32 -28.19 -16.52 9.04
CA GLN A 32 -26.83 -16.08 8.74
C GLN A 32 -26.84 -14.60 8.32
N GLN A 33 -26.38 -13.74 9.24
CA GLN A 33 -26.30 -12.30 9.01
C GLN A 33 -25.35 -12.04 7.83
N ARG A 34 -25.92 -11.49 6.76
CA ARG A 34 -25.26 -11.35 5.48
C ARG A 34 -24.59 -9.99 5.39
N LEU A 35 -23.29 -9.97 5.11
CA LEU A 35 -22.49 -8.75 4.95
C LEU A 35 -22.34 -8.41 3.46
N VAL A 36 -22.84 -7.27 3.01
CA VAL A 36 -22.71 -6.76 1.64
C VAL A 36 -21.63 -5.69 1.56
N VAL A 37 -20.60 -5.97 0.77
CA VAL A 37 -19.48 -5.06 0.53
C VAL A 37 -19.56 -4.54 -0.91
N GLY A 38 -20.02 -3.30 -1.08
CA GLY A 38 -19.92 -2.59 -2.34
C GLY A 38 -18.45 -2.25 -2.61
N TYR A 39 -17.94 -2.49 -3.81
CA TYR A 39 -16.55 -2.15 -4.14
C TYR A 39 -16.42 -1.27 -5.38
N ALA A 40 -15.57 -0.26 -5.28
CA ALA A 40 -15.17 0.63 -6.36
C ALA A 40 -13.63 0.65 -6.42
N LEU A 41 -13.06 -0.24 -7.23
CA LEU A 41 -11.62 -0.52 -7.25
C LEU A 41 -11.08 -0.37 -8.66
N THR A 42 -9.83 0.09 -8.79
CA THR A 42 -9.14 0.11 -10.08
C THR A 42 -9.07 -1.31 -10.68
N LYS A 43 -9.08 -1.42 -12.01
CA LYS A 43 -8.96 -2.71 -12.72
C LYS A 43 -7.76 -3.55 -12.23
N LYS A 44 -6.60 -2.89 -12.01
CA LYS A 44 -5.39 -3.52 -11.45
C LYS A 44 -5.62 -4.06 -10.04
N LYS A 45 -6.36 -3.32 -9.21
CA LYS A 45 -6.66 -3.74 -7.83
C LYS A 45 -7.64 -4.91 -7.81
N VAL A 46 -8.72 -4.88 -8.60
CA VAL A 46 -9.64 -6.03 -8.77
C VAL A 46 -8.85 -7.28 -9.13
N LYS A 47 -8.03 -7.20 -10.19
CA LYS A 47 -7.22 -8.34 -10.69
C LYS A 47 -6.19 -8.85 -9.68
N SER A 48 -5.72 -8.05 -8.73
CA SER A 48 -4.68 -8.46 -7.77
C SER A 48 -5.21 -8.79 -6.37
N PHE A 49 -6.42 -8.32 -6.03
CA PHE A 49 -6.98 -8.43 -4.68
C PHE A 49 -8.18 -9.39 -4.62
N LEU A 50 -9.15 -9.25 -5.52
CA LEU A 50 -10.37 -10.06 -5.58
C LEU A 50 -10.11 -11.41 -6.26
N GLN A 51 -9.15 -12.17 -5.72
CA GLN A 51 -8.81 -13.50 -6.22
C GLN A 51 -9.91 -14.52 -5.90
N PRO A 52 -10.06 -15.61 -6.69
CA PRO A 52 -11.05 -16.64 -6.45
C PRO A 52 -11.06 -17.18 -5.01
N LYS A 53 -9.88 -17.35 -4.40
CA LYS A 53 -9.74 -17.83 -3.03
C LYS A 53 -10.32 -16.87 -1.99
N LEU A 54 -10.13 -15.56 -2.15
CA LEU A 54 -10.76 -14.55 -1.30
C LEU A 54 -12.28 -14.59 -1.44
N LEU A 55 -12.79 -14.62 -2.68
CA LEU A 55 -14.23 -14.64 -2.94
C LEU A 55 -14.92 -15.90 -2.39
N ALA A 56 -14.29 -17.07 -2.55
CA ALA A 56 -14.79 -18.32 -2.00
C ALA A 56 -14.84 -18.29 -0.46
N LEU A 57 -13.78 -17.81 0.19
CA LEU A 57 -13.72 -17.68 1.65
C LEU A 57 -14.74 -16.66 2.17
N ALA A 58 -14.86 -15.52 1.48
CA ALA A 58 -15.83 -14.48 1.80
C ALA A 58 -17.27 -15.03 1.77
N ARG A 59 -17.64 -15.75 0.71
CA ARG A 59 -18.96 -16.40 0.59
C ARG A 59 -19.21 -17.40 1.73
N LYS A 60 -18.22 -18.22 2.08
CA LYS A 60 -18.31 -19.16 3.22
C LYS A 60 -18.55 -18.45 4.55
N LYS A 61 -18.06 -17.22 4.69
CA LYS A 61 -18.24 -16.35 5.87
C LYS A 61 -19.46 -15.42 5.78
N GLY A 62 -20.32 -15.57 4.77
CA GLY A 62 -21.51 -14.73 4.59
C GLY A 62 -21.23 -13.32 4.06
N ILE A 63 -20.06 -13.10 3.46
CA ILE A 63 -19.63 -11.81 2.88
C ILE A 63 -19.84 -11.86 1.36
N HIS A 64 -20.53 -10.85 0.82
CA HIS A 64 -20.81 -10.71 -0.59
C HIS A 64 -20.23 -9.42 -1.13
N PHE A 65 -19.26 -9.55 -2.03
CA PHE A 65 -18.71 -8.43 -2.79
C PHE A 65 -19.62 -8.12 -3.98
N VAL A 66 -19.98 -6.85 -4.13
CA VAL A 66 -20.81 -6.33 -5.23
C VAL A 66 -20.04 -5.19 -5.89
N SER A 67 -19.85 -5.25 -7.20
CA SER A 67 -19.21 -4.14 -7.93
C SER A 67 -20.15 -2.95 -7.93
N ILE A 68 -19.64 -1.78 -7.57
CA ILE A 68 -20.35 -0.52 -7.75
C ILE A 68 -20.20 -0.11 -9.22
N ASP A 69 -21.32 0.27 -9.83
CA ASP A 69 -21.39 0.87 -11.15
C ASP A 69 -21.28 2.40 -11.01
N GLU A 70 -20.14 2.94 -11.43
CA GLU A 70 -19.83 4.38 -11.38
C GLU A 70 -20.73 5.23 -12.30
N THR A 71 -21.48 4.60 -13.21
CA THR A 71 -22.38 5.31 -14.14
C THR A 71 -23.78 5.53 -13.57
N ARG A 72 -24.08 4.97 -12.40
CA ARG A 72 -25.39 5.04 -11.74
C ARG A 72 -25.28 5.69 -10.35
N PRO A 73 -26.35 6.33 -9.85
CA PRO A 73 -26.36 6.86 -8.49
C PRO A 73 -26.05 5.78 -7.45
N LEU A 74 -25.20 6.09 -6.47
CA LEU A 74 -24.77 5.12 -5.45
C LEU A 74 -25.92 4.70 -4.51
N SER A 75 -26.85 5.62 -4.24
CA SER A 75 -28.08 5.41 -3.46
C SER A 75 -28.99 4.31 -4.02
N GLU A 76 -28.95 4.06 -5.33
CA GLU A 76 -29.78 3.06 -6.00
C GLU A 76 -29.16 1.65 -6.05
N GLN A 77 -27.92 1.50 -5.57
CA GLN A 77 -27.16 0.24 -5.71
C GLN A 77 -27.06 -0.55 -4.40
N GLY A 78 -27.46 0.06 -3.29
CA GLY A 78 -27.49 -0.57 -1.97
C GLY A 78 -28.68 -1.52 -1.76
N PRO A 79 -28.88 -1.99 -0.51
CA PRO A 79 -28.15 -1.59 0.69
C PRO A 79 -26.74 -2.19 0.73
N PHE A 80 -25.76 -1.38 1.14
CA PHE A 80 -24.40 -1.82 1.46
C PHE A 80 -24.20 -1.75 2.97
N ASP A 81 -23.35 -2.60 3.53
CA ASP A 81 -22.86 -2.42 4.91
C ASP A 81 -21.49 -1.71 4.90
N ILE A 82 -20.69 -1.98 3.87
CA ILE A 82 -19.33 -1.47 3.69
C ILE A 82 -19.16 -1.04 2.24
N ILE A 83 -18.54 0.12 2.02
CA ILE A 83 -18.02 0.55 0.73
C ILE A 83 -16.50 0.46 0.77
N LEU A 84 -15.93 -0.46 -0.02
CA LEU A 84 -14.50 -0.66 -0.16
C LEU A 84 -14.00 0.00 -1.44
N HIS A 85 -13.11 0.99 -1.34
CA HIS A 85 -12.74 1.77 -2.52
C HIS A 85 -11.23 2.05 -2.66
N LYS A 86 -10.82 2.27 -3.91
CA LYS A 86 -9.46 2.70 -4.27
C LYS A 86 -9.45 3.61 -5.51
N LEU A 87 -10.58 4.22 -5.83
CA LEU A 87 -10.64 5.27 -6.83
C LEU A 87 -10.36 6.60 -6.15
N THR A 88 -9.67 7.50 -6.84
CA THR A 88 -9.13 8.75 -6.27
C THR A 88 -9.48 9.97 -7.13
N SER A 89 -10.52 9.87 -7.97
CA SER A 89 -11.02 11.05 -8.70
C SER A 89 -11.79 11.95 -7.74
N LYS A 90 -11.70 13.27 -7.94
CA LYS A 90 -12.39 14.23 -7.06
C LYS A 90 -13.90 14.04 -7.08
N GLU A 91 -14.43 13.68 -8.25
CA GLU A 91 -15.84 13.40 -8.44
C GLU A 91 -16.28 12.18 -7.61
N TRP A 92 -15.47 11.13 -7.59
CA TRP A 92 -15.73 9.93 -6.78
C TRP A 92 -15.61 10.21 -5.28
N GLU A 93 -14.59 10.97 -4.87
CA GLU A 93 -14.44 11.39 -3.47
C GLU A 93 -15.67 12.16 -2.99
N GLN A 94 -16.21 13.08 -3.79
CA GLN A 94 -17.42 13.82 -3.45
C GLN A 94 -18.65 12.89 -3.32
N VAL A 95 -18.85 11.99 -4.27
CA VAL A 95 -19.95 11.00 -4.22
C VAL A 95 -19.90 10.16 -2.94
N LEU A 96 -18.69 9.77 -2.49
CA LEU A 96 -18.52 9.02 -1.25
C LEU A 96 -18.79 9.85 0.01
N GLU A 97 -18.40 11.11 0.02
CA GLU A 97 -18.66 12.02 1.14
C GLU A 97 -20.17 12.27 1.28
N ASP A 98 -20.86 12.60 0.18
CA ASP A 98 -22.31 12.80 0.15
C ASP A 98 -23.06 11.54 0.62
N TYR A 99 -22.69 10.38 0.09
CA TYR A 99 -23.30 9.11 0.48
C TYR A 99 -23.06 8.77 1.96
N ARG A 100 -21.89 9.11 2.52
CA ARG A 100 -21.58 8.87 3.93
C ARG A 100 -22.43 9.75 4.86
N GLU A 101 -22.74 10.98 4.44
CA GLU A 101 -23.61 11.88 5.20
C GLU A 101 -25.06 11.39 5.21
N GLU A 102 -25.56 10.91 4.07
CA GLU A 102 -26.92 10.35 3.95
C GLU A 102 -27.06 8.97 4.61
N HIS A 103 -25.98 8.18 4.61
CA HIS A 103 -25.96 6.80 5.11
C HIS A 103 -24.88 6.57 6.17
N PRO A 104 -25.00 7.17 7.37
CA PRO A 104 -24.03 7.02 8.46
C PRO A 104 -23.92 5.56 8.97
N GLU A 105 -24.88 4.71 8.62
CA GLU A 105 -24.84 3.29 8.86
C GLU A 105 -23.81 2.55 7.98
N VAL A 106 -23.43 3.09 6.82
CA VAL A 106 -22.51 2.42 5.89
C VAL A 106 -21.07 2.79 6.23
N THR A 107 -20.21 1.76 6.35
CA THR A 107 -18.78 2.01 6.58
C THR A 107 -18.06 2.27 5.27
N VAL A 108 -17.65 3.52 5.01
CA VAL A 108 -16.73 3.85 3.91
C VAL A 108 -15.30 3.53 4.33
N LEU A 109 -14.66 2.60 3.60
CA LEU A 109 -13.39 1.99 3.96
C LEU A 109 -12.32 2.27 2.88
N ASP A 110 -11.33 3.14 3.14
CA ASP A 110 -11.22 4.12 4.25
C ASP A 110 -11.86 5.48 3.87
N PRO A 111 -12.11 6.41 4.81
CA PRO A 111 -12.65 7.74 4.48
C PRO A 111 -11.79 8.50 3.44
N PRO A 112 -12.39 9.14 2.41
CA PRO A 112 -11.65 9.89 1.39
C PRO A 112 -10.70 10.95 1.97
N ASN A 113 -11.17 11.76 2.93
CA ASN A 113 -10.35 12.75 3.62
C ASN A 113 -9.10 12.17 4.30
N ALA A 114 -9.19 10.98 4.89
CA ALA A 114 -8.08 10.29 5.52
C ALA A 114 -7.02 9.85 4.50
N ILE A 115 -7.45 9.46 3.29
CA ILE A 115 -6.57 9.00 2.21
C ILE A 115 -5.76 10.16 1.63
N GLN A 116 -6.33 11.37 1.57
CA GLN A 116 -5.67 12.57 1.04
C GLN A 116 -4.34 12.89 1.76
N HIS A 117 -4.21 12.55 3.05
CA HIS A 117 -2.95 12.71 3.80
C HIS A 117 -1.76 11.96 3.19
N LEU A 118 -2.02 10.88 2.43
CA LEU A 118 -1.01 10.06 1.78
C LEU A 118 -0.70 10.47 0.33
N HIS A 119 -1.40 11.47 -0.24
CA HIS A 119 -1.14 11.90 -1.62
C HIS A 119 0.13 12.76 -1.77
N ASN A 120 0.70 13.24 -0.65
CA ASN A 120 1.94 14.03 -0.64
C ASN A 120 2.99 13.34 0.24
N ARG A 121 4.12 12.94 -0.37
CA ARG A 121 5.24 12.27 0.33
C ARG A 121 5.86 13.12 1.45
N GLN A 122 5.76 14.45 1.37
CA GLN A 122 6.22 15.34 2.43
C GLN A 122 5.38 15.19 3.70
N SER A 123 4.05 15.28 3.58
CA SER A 123 3.14 15.18 4.73
C SER A 123 2.98 13.74 5.22
N MET A 124 3.11 12.76 4.33
CA MET A 124 2.93 11.34 4.63
C MET A 124 3.78 10.86 5.80
N LEU A 125 5.05 11.27 5.86
CA LEU A 125 5.98 10.86 6.92
C LEU A 125 5.95 11.78 8.14
N GLN A 126 5.29 12.93 8.06
CA GLN A 126 5.21 13.89 9.17
C GLN A 126 4.54 13.27 10.40
N GLU A 127 3.46 12.50 10.22
CA GLU A 127 2.78 11.83 11.34
C GLU A 127 3.66 10.78 12.05
N VAL A 128 4.61 10.19 11.34
CA VAL A 128 5.61 9.29 11.94
C VAL A 128 6.65 10.10 12.70
N ALA A 129 7.16 11.19 12.10
CA ALA A 129 8.13 12.07 12.72
C ALA A 129 7.59 12.67 14.03
N ASP A 130 6.34 13.14 14.03
CA ASP A 130 5.68 13.76 15.19
C ASP A 130 5.33 12.75 16.30
N LEU A 131 5.37 11.45 16.00
CA LEU A 131 5.08 10.42 16.99
C LEU A 131 6.20 10.29 18.03
N ASN A 132 7.46 10.59 17.65
CA ASN A 132 8.65 10.41 18.49
C ASN A 132 8.62 9.08 19.26
N LEU A 133 8.38 7.98 18.53
CA LEU A 133 8.19 6.67 19.15
C LEU A 133 9.53 6.09 19.58
N SER A 134 9.87 6.27 20.85
CA SER A 134 11.01 5.61 21.51
C SER A 134 10.51 4.87 22.75
N ASN A 135 10.81 3.58 22.84
CA ASN A 135 10.48 2.75 23.99
C ASN A 135 11.51 1.61 24.18
N GLY A 136 11.29 0.73 25.16
CA GLY A 136 12.19 -0.40 25.43
C GLY A 136 12.32 -1.44 24.30
N TYR A 137 11.54 -1.31 23.21
CA TYR A 137 11.62 -2.16 22.02
C TYR A 137 12.32 -1.47 20.83
N GLY A 138 12.69 -0.19 20.97
CA GLY A 138 13.42 0.57 19.97
C GLY A 138 12.82 1.94 19.65
N GLU A 139 13.46 2.60 18.69
CA GLU A 139 13.14 3.91 18.16
C GLU A 139 12.63 3.80 16.72
N VAL A 140 11.55 4.50 16.41
CA VAL A 140 11.04 4.65 15.03
C VAL A 140 11.17 6.10 14.61
N CYS A 141 11.95 6.32 13.55
CA CYS A 141 12.23 7.62 12.97
C CYS A 141 11.78 7.68 11.49
N THR A 142 11.98 8.85 10.89
CA THR A 142 11.94 9.06 9.44
C THR A 142 13.29 9.62 9.00
N PRO A 143 13.86 9.18 7.86
CA PRO A 143 15.08 9.81 7.36
C PRO A 143 14.80 11.27 7.00
N ARG A 144 15.80 12.14 7.12
CA ARG A 144 15.61 13.55 6.77
C ARG A 144 15.31 13.66 5.29
N GLN A 145 14.44 14.61 4.95
CA GLN A 145 13.98 14.79 3.59
C GLN A 145 13.76 16.26 3.25
N LEU A 146 13.84 16.56 1.95
CA LEU A 146 13.64 17.88 1.38
C LEU A 146 12.84 17.77 0.08
N VAL A 147 11.87 18.66 -0.10
CA VAL A 147 11.10 18.76 -1.33
C VAL A 147 11.73 19.78 -2.27
N ILE A 148 11.93 19.38 -3.52
CA ILE A 148 12.39 20.25 -4.61
C ILE A 148 11.27 20.34 -5.63
N MET A 149 10.80 21.55 -5.92
CA MET A 149 9.61 21.75 -6.76
C MET A 149 9.92 22.03 -8.23
N LYS A 150 10.99 22.76 -8.54
CA LYS A 150 11.19 23.30 -9.90
C LYS A 150 12.63 23.27 -10.40
N ASP A 151 13.54 24.05 -9.82
CA ASP A 151 14.86 24.29 -10.43
C ASP A 151 15.90 23.23 -10.03
N PRO A 152 16.34 22.34 -10.94
CA PRO A 152 17.37 21.35 -10.66
C PRO A 152 18.70 21.97 -10.25
N SER A 153 19.03 23.14 -10.80
CA SER A 153 20.29 23.85 -10.54
C SER A 153 20.42 24.30 -9.09
N SER A 154 19.29 24.53 -8.42
CA SER A 154 19.21 24.93 -7.02
C SER A 154 19.35 23.77 -6.02
N ILE A 155 19.33 22.52 -6.49
CA ILE A 155 19.32 21.34 -5.63
C ILE A 155 20.56 21.28 -4.72
N PRO A 156 21.81 21.46 -5.19
CA PRO A 156 22.99 21.41 -4.33
C PRO A 156 22.91 22.40 -3.17
N ASP A 157 22.61 23.67 -3.45
CA ASP A 157 22.50 24.72 -2.43
C ASP A 157 21.37 24.42 -1.44
N ALA A 158 20.24 23.91 -1.93
CA ALA A 158 19.10 23.54 -1.09
C ALA A 158 19.44 22.35 -0.17
N VAL A 159 20.16 21.34 -0.68
CA VAL A 159 20.66 20.19 0.08
C VAL A 159 21.66 20.64 1.16
N ALA A 160 22.62 21.49 0.81
CA ALA A 160 23.61 22.03 1.74
C ALA A 160 22.95 22.88 2.83
N LYS A 161 22.02 23.76 2.46
CA LYS A 161 21.26 24.60 3.41
C LYS A 161 20.36 23.77 4.34
N ALA A 162 19.75 22.71 3.83
CA ALA A 162 18.98 21.78 4.63
C ALA A 162 19.87 20.87 5.49
N GLY A 163 21.18 20.81 5.21
CA GLY A 163 22.18 20.01 5.90
C GLY A 163 22.04 18.52 5.66
N LEU A 164 21.46 18.10 4.53
CA LEU A 164 21.26 16.69 4.17
C LEU A 164 22.59 16.02 3.81
N THR A 165 22.77 14.75 4.18
CA THR A 165 23.98 13.99 3.86
C THR A 165 23.76 13.03 2.70
N LEU A 166 24.71 12.98 1.77
CA LEU A 166 24.74 11.96 0.71
C LEU A 166 25.05 10.57 1.31
N PRO A 167 24.52 9.49 0.70
CA PRO A 167 23.74 9.49 -0.54
C PRO A 167 22.25 9.80 -0.32
N LEU A 168 21.59 10.35 -1.34
CA LEU A 168 20.18 10.78 -1.30
C LEU A 168 19.31 9.99 -2.28
N VAL A 169 18.23 9.40 -1.78
CA VAL A 169 17.18 8.79 -2.61
C VAL A 169 16.28 9.91 -3.14
N ALA A 170 16.24 10.05 -4.47
CA ALA A 170 15.30 10.90 -5.17
C ALA A 170 14.03 10.12 -5.53
N LYS A 171 12.90 10.65 -5.09
CA LYS A 171 11.54 10.11 -5.26
C LYS A 171 10.66 11.15 -5.94
N PRO A 172 9.87 10.84 -6.98
CA PRO A 172 8.87 11.78 -7.51
C PRO A 172 7.95 12.28 -6.40
N LEU A 173 7.59 13.56 -6.40
CA LEU A 173 6.78 14.12 -5.32
C LEU A 173 5.33 13.58 -5.33
N VAL A 174 4.77 13.42 -6.52
CA VAL A 174 3.37 13.01 -6.72
C VAL A 174 3.24 11.49 -6.69
N VAL A 175 2.32 10.98 -5.87
CA VAL A 175 1.96 9.57 -5.79
C VAL A 175 0.61 9.37 -6.48
N ASP A 176 0.61 9.30 -7.82
CA ASP A 176 -0.60 9.13 -8.64
C ASP A 176 -0.86 7.67 -9.06
N GLY A 177 -0.02 6.74 -8.61
CA GLY A 177 -0.12 5.32 -8.95
C GLY A 177 0.28 4.96 -10.39
N THR A 178 0.79 5.91 -11.17
CA THR A 178 1.36 5.67 -12.50
C THR A 178 2.75 5.04 -12.39
N SER A 179 3.24 4.44 -13.48
CA SER A 179 4.60 3.87 -13.51
C SER A 179 5.70 4.90 -13.27
N LYS A 180 5.48 6.18 -13.58
CA LYS A 180 6.45 7.27 -13.36
C LYS A 180 6.61 7.62 -11.88
N SER A 181 5.56 7.49 -11.06
CA SER A 181 5.61 7.76 -9.60
C SER A 181 6.52 6.82 -8.79
N HIS A 182 7.02 5.74 -9.43
CA HIS A 182 7.85 4.71 -8.83
C HIS A 182 9.31 4.70 -9.32
N GLU A 183 9.71 5.65 -10.18
CA GLU A 183 11.12 5.78 -10.56
C GLU A 183 11.93 6.30 -9.37
N LEU A 184 12.95 5.55 -8.96
CA LEU A 184 13.84 5.89 -7.86
C LEU A 184 15.25 6.07 -8.41
N SER A 185 15.90 7.14 -7.99
CA SER A 185 17.31 7.39 -8.28
C SER A 185 18.05 7.59 -6.96
N LEU A 186 19.29 7.10 -6.87
CA LEU A 186 20.17 7.38 -5.73
C LEU A 186 21.32 8.25 -6.21
N ALA A 187 21.40 9.44 -5.64
CA ALA A 187 22.46 10.41 -5.88
C ALA A 187 23.55 10.24 -4.82
N TYR A 188 24.79 10.06 -5.26
CA TYR A 188 25.93 9.73 -4.41
C TYR A 188 26.95 10.84 -4.30
N VAL A 189 26.98 11.74 -5.28
CA VAL A 189 27.92 12.86 -5.35
C VAL A 189 27.14 14.15 -5.61
N GLU A 190 27.58 15.23 -5.00
CA GLU A 190 26.91 16.54 -5.07
C GLU A 190 26.80 17.04 -6.52
N ALA A 191 27.84 16.81 -7.33
CA ALA A 191 27.86 17.16 -8.75
C ALA A 191 26.75 16.53 -9.59
N SER A 192 26.13 15.45 -9.10
CA SER A 192 25.05 14.75 -9.82
C SER A 192 23.66 15.31 -9.53
N LEU A 193 23.49 16.03 -8.41
CA LEU A 193 22.21 16.57 -7.96
C LEU A 193 21.49 17.42 -9.02
N PRO A 194 22.15 18.27 -9.81
CA PRO A 194 21.48 19.08 -10.84
C PRO A 194 20.86 18.27 -12.00
N SER A 195 21.18 16.98 -12.13
CA SER A 195 20.63 16.13 -13.18
C SER A 195 19.38 15.35 -12.77
N LEU A 196 18.89 15.58 -11.55
CA LEU A 196 17.60 15.09 -11.08
C LEU A 196 16.46 15.94 -11.66
N ASP A 197 15.27 15.34 -11.75
CA ASP A 197 14.10 15.95 -12.41
C ASP A 197 12.97 16.24 -11.39
N PRO A 198 12.84 17.48 -10.90
CA PRO A 198 11.74 17.90 -10.03
C PRO A 198 10.37 17.87 -10.76
N PRO A 199 9.23 17.77 -10.03
CA PRO A 199 9.12 17.82 -8.58
C PRO A 199 9.45 16.49 -7.91
N LEU A 200 10.31 16.54 -6.88
CA LEU A 200 10.82 15.37 -6.19
C LEU A 200 11.00 15.60 -4.68
N VAL A 201 11.14 14.50 -3.95
CA VAL A 201 11.61 14.43 -2.57
C VAL A 201 13.00 13.80 -2.58
N LEU A 202 13.97 14.50 -1.98
CA LEU A 202 15.27 13.94 -1.62
C LEU A 202 15.18 13.44 -0.19
N GLN A 203 15.57 12.19 0.04
CA GLN A 203 15.56 11.57 1.35
C GLN A 203 16.93 10.95 1.64
N GLU A 204 17.47 11.13 2.83
CA GLU A 204 18.72 10.48 3.26
C GLU A 204 18.61 8.97 3.12
N PHE A 205 19.61 8.38 2.47
CA PHE A 205 19.73 6.93 2.40
C PHE A 205 20.34 6.42 3.70
N VAL A 206 19.69 5.43 4.29
CA VAL A 206 20.16 4.74 5.49
C VAL A 206 20.56 3.34 5.08
N ASN A 207 21.81 2.95 5.32
CA ASN A 207 22.23 1.55 5.15
C ASN A 207 21.38 0.65 6.05
N HIS A 208 20.88 -0.46 5.50
CA HIS A 208 19.90 -1.33 6.15
C HIS A 208 20.05 -2.82 5.75
N GLY A 209 21.23 -3.21 5.25
CA GLY A 209 21.55 -4.59 4.90
C GLY A 209 20.75 -5.13 3.71
N GLY A 210 20.17 -4.25 2.89
CA GLY A 210 19.37 -4.65 1.73
C GLY A 210 18.05 -5.33 2.05
N ILE A 211 17.51 -5.17 3.27
CA ILE A 211 16.22 -5.76 3.68
C ILE A 211 15.19 -4.69 4.07
N LEU A 212 14.01 -4.79 3.47
CA LEU A 212 12.84 -3.99 3.77
C LEU A 212 11.79 -4.85 4.49
N PHE A 213 11.27 -4.33 5.61
CA PHE A 213 10.13 -4.87 6.32
C PHE A 213 8.86 -4.19 5.83
N LYS A 214 8.06 -4.92 5.05
CA LYS A 214 6.75 -4.46 4.61
C LYS A 214 5.72 -4.81 5.68
N VAL A 215 5.34 -3.82 6.49
CA VAL A 215 4.42 -3.97 7.63
C VAL A 215 3.00 -3.66 7.17
N TYR A 216 2.23 -4.69 6.86
CA TYR A 216 0.82 -4.60 6.50
C TYR A 216 -0.05 -4.42 7.75
N ILE A 217 -0.95 -3.44 7.70
CA ILE A 217 -1.89 -3.10 8.75
C ILE A 217 -3.30 -3.20 8.17
N VAL A 218 -4.08 -4.14 8.71
CA VAL A 218 -5.48 -4.40 8.34
C VAL A 218 -6.32 -4.36 9.60
N GLY A 219 -6.91 -3.20 9.87
CA GLY A 219 -7.57 -2.95 11.16
C GLY A 219 -6.58 -3.05 12.30
N GLU A 220 -6.84 -3.94 13.26
CA GLU A 220 -5.90 -4.21 14.38
C GLU A 220 -4.81 -5.23 14.01
N THR A 221 -4.96 -5.94 12.87
CA THR A 221 -4.04 -7.02 12.52
C THR A 221 -2.79 -6.47 11.84
N ILE A 222 -1.63 -6.94 12.31
CA ILE A 222 -0.32 -6.63 11.72
C ILE A 222 0.28 -7.89 11.12
N ARG A 223 0.83 -7.76 9.91
CA ARG A 223 1.66 -8.78 9.26
C ARG A 223 2.88 -8.15 8.63
N VAL A 224 4.04 -8.73 8.88
CA VAL A 224 5.31 -8.27 8.31
C VAL A 224 5.74 -9.24 7.23
N VAL A 225 6.18 -8.72 6.10
CA VAL A 225 6.82 -9.49 5.04
C VAL A 225 8.17 -8.88 4.74
N ARG A 226 9.21 -9.71 4.70
CA ARG A 226 10.57 -9.35 4.29
C ARG A 226 10.67 -9.27 2.78
N ARG A 227 11.35 -8.22 2.33
CA ARG A 227 11.55 -7.90 0.93
C ARG A 227 13.01 -7.54 0.77
N PHE A 228 13.60 -7.90 -0.36
CA PHE A 228 14.88 -7.29 -0.71
C PHE A 228 14.67 -5.78 -0.88
N SER A 229 15.75 -5.03 -0.73
CA SER A 229 15.79 -3.58 -0.84
C SER A 229 17.06 -3.18 -1.57
N LEU A 230 17.36 -1.89 -1.57
CA LEU A 230 18.62 -1.37 -2.09
C LEU A 230 19.78 -1.88 -1.22
N PRO A 231 20.88 -2.39 -1.82
CA PRO A 231 22.04 -2.81 -1.06
C PRO A 231 22.67 -1.62 -0.35
N ASP A 232 23.46 -1.92 0.68
CA ASP A 232 24.20 -0.88 1.39
C ASP A 232 25.21 -0.19 0.48
N VAL A 233 25.42 1.08 0.77
CA VAL A 233 26.36 1.93 0.05
C VAL A 233 27.59 2.12 0.91
N ASN A 234 28.75 1.89 0.29
CA ASN A 234 30.03 2.28 0.84
C ASN A 234 30.50 3.57 0.14
N THR A 235 30.74 4.63 0.92
CA THR A 235 31.15 5.93 0.39
C THR A 235 32.55 5.94 -0.22
N TYR A 236 33.40 4.95 0.11
CA TYR A 236 34.76 4.84 -0.40
C TYR A 236 34.84 4.28 -1.83
N ASP A 237 33.84 3.52 -2.29
CA ASP A 237 33.84 2.86 -3.60
C ASP A 237 33.30 3.75 -4.75
N LEU A 238 32.97 5.00 -4.46
CA LEU A 238 32.23 5.90 -5.37
C LEU A 238 33.10 6.74 -6.31
N GLY A 239 34.42 6.53 -6.33
CA GLY A 239 35.37 7.31 -7.14
C GLY A 239 35.27 7.11 -8.66
N ASN A 240 34.42 6.19 -9.15
CA ASN A 240 34.43 5.73 -10.56
C ASN A 240 33.05 5.72 -11.26
N ASN A 241 32.05 6.45 -10.74
CA ASN A 241 30.69 6.42 -11.31
C ASN A 241 30.12 7.82 -11.55
N ASP A 242 29.22 7.96 -12.53
CA ASP A 242 28.58 9.24 -12.96
C ASP A 242 27.65 9.87 -11.89
N GLY A 243 27.73 9.40 -10.64
CA GLY A 243 27.12 10.05 -9.48
C GLY A 243 25.65 9.74 -9.22
N ILE A 244 24.91 9.24 -10.21
CA ILE A 244 23.53 8.75 -10.05
C ILE A 244 23.41 7.30 -10.48
N PHE A 245 22.91 6.47 -9.57
CA PHE A 245 22.40 5.16 -9.91
C PHE A 245 20.89 5.24 -10.08
N ARG A 246 20.42 5.18 -11.34
CA ARG A 246 19.00 4.99 -11.65
C ARG A 246 18.68 3.52 -11.51
N PHE A 247 17.78 3.15 -10.61
CA PHE A 247 17.39 1.75 -10.47
C PHE A 247 16.36 1.41 -11.56
N PRO A 248 16.68 0.56 -12.56
CA PRO A 248 15.67 0.07 -13.49
C PRO A 248 14.71 -0.81 -12.68
N ARG A 249 13.55 -0.26 -12.31
CA ARG A 249 12.48 -0.88 -11.49
C ARG A 249 13.03 -1.92 -10.52
N VAL A 250 13.32 -1.54 -9.28
CA VAL A 250 13.77 -2.36 -8.14
C VAL A 250 13.37 -3.84 -8.23
N SER A 251 14.02 -4.60 -9.12
CA SER A 251 13.53 -5.90 -9.56
C SER A 251 13.82 -6.90 -8.45
N CYS A 252 14.90 -6.64 -7.71
CA CYS A 252 15.21 -7.21 -6.42
C CYS A 252 14.16 -6.86 -5.35
N ALA A 253 13.78 -5.59 -5.13
CA ALA A 253 12.81 -5.25 -4.07
C ALA A 253 11.36 -5.69 -4.36
N THR A 254 11.09 -6.12 -5.58
CA THR A 254 9.85 -6.81 -5.92
C THR A 254 9.81 -8.29 -5.50
N ASN A 255 10.91 -8.87 -5.02
CA ASN A 255 10.98 -10.27 -4.60
C ASN A 255 10.83 -10.41 -3.07
N ASN A 256 10.13 -11.47 -2.64
CA ASN A 256 10.02 -11.80 -1.22
C ASN A 256 11.38 -12.35 -0.76
N ALA A 257 11.78 -12.00 0.46
CA ALA A 257 13.03 -12.45 1.08
C ALA A 257 12.77 -13.36 2.29
N GLU A 258 11.57 -13.95 2.40
CA GLU A 258 11.20 -14.82 3.53
C GLU A 258 12.09 -16.07 3.63
N ASP A 259 12.42 -16.66 2.48
CA ASP A 259 13.21 -17.90 2.37
C ASP A 259 14.67 -17.62 1.98
N ALA A 260 15.09 -16.34 1.98
CA ALA A 260 16.47 -15.98 1.63
C ALA A 260 17.40 -16.25 2.82
N ASP A 261 18.59 -16.80 2.52
CA ASP A 261 19.66 -16.95 3.49
C ASP A 261 20.34 -15.60 3.69
N VAL A 262 19.77 -14.80 4.59
CA VAL A 262 20.28 -13.48 4.99
C VAL A 262 20.72 -13.55 6.44
N ASP A 263 21.75 -12.78 6.79
CA ASP A 263 22.24 -12.68 8.17
C ASP A 263 21.07 -12.48 9.14
N PRO A 264 20.90 -13.36 10.15
CA PRO A 264 19.83 -13.24 11.14
C PRO A 264 19.79 -11.88 11.84
N CYS A 265 20.95 -11.22 12.03
CA CYS A 265 21.02 -9.89 12.63
C CYS A 265 20.41 -8.79 11.73
N ILE A 266 20.35 -9.03 10.42
CA ILE A 266 19.74 -8.12 9.44
C ILE A 266 18.28 -8.51 9.19
N ALA A 267 17.96 -9.80 9.17
CA ALA A 267 16.64 -10.32 8.82
C ALA A 267 15.65 -10.45 9.99
N GLU A 268 16.10 -10.33 11.24
CA GLU A 268 15.22 -10.36 12.41
C GLU A 268 14.09 -9.32 12.27
N LEU A 269 12.84 -9.75 12.49
CA LEU A 269 11.67 -8.89 12.35
C LEU A 269 11.65 -7.81 13.44
N PRO A 270 11.09 -6.61 13.14
CA PRO A 270 10.86 -5.61 14.17
C PRO A 270 9.97 -6.17 15.30
N PRO A 271 10.26 -5.85 16.58
CA PRO A 271 9.50 -6.39 17.71
C PRO A 271 8.00 -6.16 17.58
N THR A 272 7.20 -7.21 17.81
CA THR A 272 5.73 -7.11 17.73
C THR A 272 5.15 -5.99 18.60
N PRO A 273 5.58 -5.79 19.87
CA PRO A 273 5.05 -4.69 20.68
C PRO A 273 5.36 -3.29 20.13
N LEU A 274 6.50 -3.13 19.44
CA LEU A 274 6.85 -1.88 18.76
C LEU A 274 5.86 -1.62 17.61
N LEU A 275 5.64 -2.64 16.78
CA LEU A 275 4.73 -2.57 15.63
C LEU A 275 3.28 -2.37 16.04
N GLU A 276 2.82 -3.02 17.12
CA GLU A 276 1.47 -2.84 17.66
C GLU A 276 1.23 -1.39 18.11
N LYS A 277 2.19 -0.80 18.84
CA LYS A 277 2.11 0.60 19.26
C LYS A 277 2.17 1.56 18.07
N LEU A 278 3.09 1.34 17.14
CA LEU A 278 3.22 2.15 15.92
C LEU A 278 1.94 2.07 15.06
N GLY A 279 1.44 0.87 14.80
CA GLY A 279 0.25 0.63 14.00
C GLY A 279 -1.00 1.20 14.65
N LYS A 280 -1.12 1.16 15.99
CA LYS A 280 -2.22 1.81 16.72
C LYS A 280 -2.18 3.33 16.54
N GLU A 281 -1.02 3.96 16.74
CA GLU A 281 -0.93 5.42 16.67
C GLU A 281 -1.07 5.95 15.24
N LEU A 282 -0.51 5.26 14.24
CA LEU A 282 -0.68 5.66 12.85
C LEU A 282 -2.13 5.51 12.37
N ARG A 283 -2.85 4.46 12.79
CA ARG A 283 -4.30 4.36 12.51
C ARG A 283 -5.07 5.52 13.10
N ARG A 284 -4.75 5.91 14.34
CA ARG A 284 -5.42 7.03 15.03
C ARG A 284 -5.12 8.36 14.34
N ARG A 285 -3.87 8.61 13.96
CA ARG A 285 -3.41 9.86 13.34
C ARG A 285 -3.85 10.01 11.89
N LEU A 286 -3.68 8.95 11.09
CA LEU A 286 -4.02 8.97 9.67
C LEU A 286 -5.51 8.75 9.42
N GLY A 287 -6.26 8.18 10.38
CA GLY A 287 -7.66 7.80 10.19
C GLY A 287 -7.86 6.58 9.27
N LEU A 288 -6.77 5.90 8.90
CA LEU A 288 -6.77 4.77 7.97
C LEU A 288 -6.85 3.43 8.69
N ARG A 289 -7.37 2.41 8.01
CA ARG A 289 -7.45 1.02 8.49
C ARG A 289 -6.77 0.05 7.55
N LEU A 290 -6.62 0.41 6.28
CA LEU A 290 -5.98 -0.40 5.24
C LEU A 290 -4.75 0.30 4.70
N PHE A 291 -3.58 0.02 5.27
CA PHE A 291 -2.32 0.54 4.74
C PHE A 291 -1.18 -0.42 5.02
N ASN A 292 -0.05 -0.20 4.37
CA ASN A 292 1.21 -0.74 4.87
C ASN A 292 2.23 0.38 5.06
N ILE A 293 3.23 0.05 5.86
CA ILE A 293 4.42 0.85 6.07
C ILE A 293 5.59 0.10 5.45
N ASP A 294 6.45 0.82 4.75
CA ASP A 294 7.75 0.32 4.30
C ASP A 294 8.77 0.78 5.36
N MET A 295 9.31 -0.19 6.11
CA MET A 295 10.20 0.04 7.24
C MET A 295 11.56 -0.62 7.00
N ILE A 296 12.64 0.08 7.32
CA ILE A 296 14.01 -0.45 7.31
C ILE A 296 14.62 -0.37 8.71
N ARG A 297 15.61 -1.21 9.00
CA ARG A 297 16.41 -1.14 10.23
C ARG A 297 17.80 -0.63 9.89
N GLU A 298 18.31 0.31 10.66
CA GLU A 298 19.66 0.86 10.46
C GLU A 298 20.72 -0.25 10.60
N HIS A 299 21.59 -0.41 9.61
CA HIS A 299 22.66 -1.38 9.65
C HIS A 299 23.55 -1.12 10.88
N GLY A 300 23.80 -2.17 11.66
CA GLY A 300 24.65 -2.10 12.85
C GLY A 300 23.93 -1.62 14.10
N ARG A 301 22.64 -1.26 14.02
CA ARG A 301 21.77 -0.99 15.18
C ARG A 301 20.60 -1.95 15.22
N LYS A 302 20.37 -2.55 16.38
CA LYS A 302 19.29 -3.54 16.54
C LYS A 302 17.92 -2.90 16.74
N ASP A 303 17.90 -1.68 17.27
CA ASP A 303 16.73 -1.03 17.86
C ASP A 303 16.34 0.28 17.16
N ARG A 304 16.97 0.63 16.03
CA ARG A 304 16.68 1.86 15.29
C ARG A 304 16.04 1.56 13.93
N TYR A 305 14.79 1.98 13.78
CA TYR A 305 13.97 1.71 12.61
C TYR A 305 13.58 3.01 11.91
N TYR A 306 13.46 2.95 10.60
CA TYR A 306 13.04 4.08 9.77
C TYR A 306 11.83 3.71 8.94
N VAL A 307 10.80 4.54 9.00
CA VAL A 307 9.69 4.48 8.04
C VAL A 307 10.05 5.34 6.83
N ILE A 308 10.00 4.73 5.65
CA ILE A 308 10.42 5.37 4.39
C ILE A 308 9.29 5.59 3.39
N ASP A 309 8.15 4.93 3.58
CA ASP A 309 6.94 5.09 2.76
C ASP A 309 5.70 4.54 3.49
N ILE A 310 4.52 5.12 3.21
CA ILE A 310 3.22 4.63 3.69
C ILE A 310 2.27 4.53 2.50
N ASN A 311 1.65 3.37 2.31
CA ASN A 311 0.83 3.11 1.13
C ASN A 311 -0.61 2.78 1.51
N TYR A 312 -1.57 3.54 0.97
CA TYR A 312 -2.99 3.24 1.09
C TYR A 312 -3.36 1.96 0.31
N PHE A 313 -4.11 1.09 0.99
CA PHE A 313 -4.69 -0.15 0.48
C PHE A 313 -3.73 -0.90 -0.48
N PRO A 314 -2.57 -1.36 0.01
CA PRO A 314 -1.47 -1.84 -0.81
C PRO A 314 -1.76 -3.19 -1.46
N GLY A 315 -0.81 -3.70 -2.26
CA GLY A 315 -0.92 -5.04 -2.82
C GLY A 315 -0.85 -6.12 -1.73
N TYR A 316 -1.97 -6.75 -1.41
CA TYR A 316 -2.04 -7.84 -0.42
C TYR A 316 -1.70 -9.22 -0.99
N GLY A 317 -1.62 -9.39 -2.31
CA GLY A 317 -1.36 -10.71 -2.92
C GLY A 317 -0.04 -11.36 -2.52
N LYS A 318 0.89 -10.61 -1.91
CA LYS A 318 2.17 -11.11 -1.35
C LYS A 318 2.14 -11.30 0.16
N MET A 319 1.04 -10.97 0.82
CA MET A 319 0.82 -11.18 2.25
C MET A 319 0.23 -12.59 2.46
N PRO A 320 0.94 -13.50 3.15
CA PRO A 320 0.44 -14.85 3.39
C PRO A 320 -0.90 -14.82 4.15
N GLY A 321 -1.87 -15.59 3.66
CA GLY A 321 -3.18 -15.73 4.31
C GLY A 321 -4.02 -14.46 4.35
N TYR A 322 -3.77 -13.49 3.45
CA TYR A 322 -4.50 -12.23 3.44
C TYR A 322 -6.02 -12.40 3.32
N GLU A 323 -6.48 -13.49 2.72
CA GLU A 323 -7.90 -13.77 2.55
C GLU A 323 -8.60 -13.93 3.90
N HIS A 324 -7.96 -14.62 4.85
CA HIS A 324 -8.47 -14.80 6.20
C HIS A 324 -8.47 -13.49 6.96
N ILE A 325 -7.32 -12.80 6.98
CA ILE A 325 -7.15 -11.53 7.67
C ILE A 325 -8.18 -10.50 7.19
N PHE A 326 -8.35 -10.37 5.88
CA PHE A 326 -9.24 -9.37 5.32
C PHE A 326 -10.72 -9.72 5.58
N THR A 327 -11.11 -10.99 5.45
CA THR A 327 -12.50 -11.39 5.73
C THR A 327 -12.85 -11.26 7.22
N ASP A 328 -11.94 -11.60 8.13
CA ASP A 328 -12.13 -11.40 9.57
C ASP A 328 -12.20 -9.91 9.93
N PHE A 329 -11.37 -9.09 9.29
CA PHE A 329 -11.42 -7.65 9.44
C PHE A 329 -12.77 -7.07 9.02
N LEU A 330 -13.29 -7.42 7.83
CA LEU A 330 -14.60 -6.94 7.37
C LEU A 330 -15.73 -7.30 8.34
N LEU A 331 -15.75 -8.54 8.86
CA LEU A 331 -16.73 -8.96 9.87
C LEU A 331 -16.61 -8.15 11.17
N SER A 332 -15.38 -7.84 11.59
CA SER A 332 -15.13 -7.08 12.82
C SER A 332 -15.68 -5.64 12.76
N LEU A 333 -15.74 -5.03 11.58
CA LEU A 333 -16.28 -3.67 11.39
C LEU A 333 -17.76 -3.62 11.74
N VAL A 334 -18.53 -4.62 11.30
CA VAL A 334 -19.96 -4.73 11.55
C VAL A 334 -20.25 -5.07 13.01
N GLN A 335 -19.53 -6.04 13.59
CA GLN A 335 -19.69 -6.41 15.01
C GLN A 335 -19.41 -5.25 15.96
N SER A 336 -18.38 -4.44 15.67
CA SER A 336 -18.04 -3.26 16.47
C SER A 336 -19.12 -2.18 16.39
N LYS A 337 -19.83 -2.09 15.27
CA LYS A 337 -20.96 -1.18 15.11
C LYS A 337 -22.18 -1.64 15.92
N TYR A 338 -22.53 -2.92 15.88
CA TYR A 338 -23.59 -3.48 16.72
C TYR A 338 -23.31 -3.29 18.22
N LYS A 339 -22.08 -3.53 18.67
CA LYS A 339 -21.70 -3.30 20.07
C LYS A 339 -21.85 -1.84 20.48
N ARG A 340 -21.45 -0.89 19.62
CA ARG A 340 -21.61 0.56 19.90
C ARG A 340 -23.07 1.00 19.98
N LEU A 341 -23.94 0.46 19.11
CA LEU A 341 -25.38 0.73 19.15
C LEU A 341 -26.01 0.18 20.45
N LEU A 342 -25.59 -1.01 20.88
CA LEU A 342 -26.07 -1.64 22.12
C LEU A 342 -25.53 -0.97 23.39
N SER A 343 -24.32 -0.40 23.36
CA SER A 343 -23.72 0.31 24.51
C SER A 343 -24.13 1.79 24.61
N GLY A 344 -24.80 2.31 23.59
CA GLY A 344 -25.28 3.70 23.51
C GLY A 344 -26.80 3.83 23.68
N SER A 345 -27.47 2.78 24.18
CA SER A 345 -28.90 2.78 24.53
C SER A 345 -29.10 2.90 26.04
#